data_AF-A0A940M810-F1
#
_entry.id   AF-A0A940M810-F1
#
_cell.length_a   1.000
_cell.length_b   1.000
_cell.length_c   1.000
_cell.angle_alpha   90.00
_cell.angle_beta   90.00
_cell.angle_gamma   90.00
#
_symmetry.space_group_name_H-M   'P 1'
#
loop_
_entity.id
_entity.type
_entity.pdbx_description
1 polymer ?
#
loop_
_entity_poly.entity_id
_entity_poly.type
_entity_poly.pdbx_seq_one_letter_code
_entity_poly.pdbx_strand_id
1 'polypeptide(L)'
;MTDLLRTVELPEGFAYPAEFVRVVGLGLTHLEPWWIFDGSLLRRRATGLSERYPERRPVPFARREDNDDVACWDLEGGDVAVIHDFASPGWEQRRTFPDFNAWLRQAVEDLIEHGG
;
A
#
# COMPACT_ATOMS: atom_id res chain seq x y z
N MET A 1 -0.99 -16.73 8.48
CA MET A 1 -2.01 -15.67 8.37
C MET A 1 -1.28 -14.36 8.38
N THR A 2 -1.53 -13.50 7.40
CA THR A 2 -0.94 -12.17 7.29
C THR A 2 -1.44 -11.30 8.45
N ASP A 3 -0.51 -10.68 9.17
CA ASP A 3 -0.82 -9.77 10.30
C ASP A 3 -1.05 -8.34 9.79
N LEU A 4 -2.30 -8.03 9.43
CA LEU A 4 -2.72 -6.72 8.95
C LEU A 4 -2.97 -5.71 10.11
N LEU A 5 -3.12 -4.42 9.78
CA LEU A 5 -3.56 -3.43 10.77
C LEU A 5 -4.95 -3.78 11.28
N ARG A 6 -5.15 -3.66 12.60
CA ARG A 6 -6.45 -3.93 13.22
C ARG A 6 -7.34 -2.69 13.13
N THR A 7 -8.64 -2.86 13.38
CA THR A 7 -9.62 -1.75 13.36
C THR A 7 -9.23 -0.56 14.22
N VAL A 8 -8.53 -0.77 15.35
CA VAL A 8 -8.06 0.31 16.24
C VAL A 8 -6.86 1.10 15.68
N GLU A 9 -6.23 0.59 14.63
CA GLU A 9 -5.06 1.16 13.96
C GLU A 9 -5.42 1.72 12.58
N LEU A 10 -6.64 1.45 12.12
CA LEU A 10 -7.17 1.94 10.86
C LEU A 10 -7.92 3.26 11.08
N PRO A 11 -7.98 4.15 10.08
CA PRO A 11 -8.83 5.33 10.13
C PRO A 11 -10.29 4.97 10.38
N GLU A 12 -11.01 5.86 11.06
CA GLU A 12 -12.42 5.65 11.39
C GLU A 12 -13.26 5.42 10.11
N GLY A 13 -14.09 4.40 10.13
CA GLY A 13 -14.94 4.03 9.00
C GLY A 13 -14.23 3.26 7.87
N PHE A 14 -12.90 3.06 7.94
CA PHE A 14 -12.18 2.26 6.96
C PHE A 14 -12.35 0.76 7.23
N ALA A 15 -12.63 0.02 6.16
CA ALA A 15 -12.57 -1.43 6.13
C ALA A 15 -11.80 -1.87 4.89
N TYR A 16 -11.00 -2.93 5.03
CA TYR A 16 -10.30 -3.49 3.89
C TYR A 16 -11.29 -4.00 2.82
N PRO A 17 -11.05 -3.70 1.53
CA PRO A 17 -11.85 -4.28 0.45
C PRO A 17 -11.77 -5.81 0.45
N ALA A 18 -12.87 -6.46 0.09
CA ALA A 18 -12.98 -7.92 0.16
C ALA A 18 -11.96 -8.62 -0.77
N GLU A 19 -11.65 -8.00 -1.90
CA GLU A 19 -10.64 -8.43 -2.86
C GLU A 19 -9.22 -8.43 -2.26
N PHE A 20 -8.87 -7.41 -1.46
CA PHE A 20 -7.59 -7.35 -0.76
C PHE A 20 -7.50 -8.47 0.27
N VAL A 21 -8.54 -8.64 1.09
CA VAL A 21 -8.63 -9.72 2.08
C VAL A 21 -8.49 -11.09 1.40
N ARG A 22 -9.12 -11.28 0.23
CA ARG A 22 -8.99 -12.52 -0.56
C ARG A 22 -7.57 -12.76 -1.05
N VAL A 23 -6.91 -11.76 -1.66
CA VAL A 23 -5.53 -11.86 -2.15
C VAL A 23 -4.57 -12.23 -1.03
N VAL A 24 -4.68 -11.54 0.10
CA VAL A 24 -3.90 -11.81 1.31
C VAL A 24 -4.18 -13.21 1.85
N GLY A 25 -5.46 -13.60 1.93
CA GLY A 25 -5.88 -14.94 2.38
C GLY A 25 -5.37 -16.09 1.51
N LEU A 26 -5.12 -15.83 0.21
CA LEU A 26 -4.51 -16.78 -0.71
C LEU A 26 -2.98 -16.80 -0.66
N GLY A 27 -2.33 -15.92 0.11
CA GLY A 27 -0.87 -15.80 0.17
C GLY A 27 -0.25 -15.14 -1.06
N LEU A 28 -1.04 -14.44 -1.88
CA LEU A 28 -0.58 -13.73 -3.07
C LEU A 28 0.03 -12.37 -2.69
N THR A 29 1.04 -12.41 -1.81
CA THR A 29 1.63 -11.22 -1.17
C THR A 29 3.02 -10.87 -1.68
N HIS A 30 3.63 -11.74 -2.49
CA HIS A 30 4.94 -11.55 -3.08
C HIS A 30 4.81 -11.49 -4.60
N LEU A 31 4.58 -10.28 -5.11
CA LEU A 31 4.41 -9.97 -6.53
C LEU A 31 5.60 -9.13 -7.00
N GLU A 32 6.83 -9.66 -6.86
CA GLU A 32 8.10 -8.97 -7.19
C GLU A 32 7.95 -8.11 -8.45
N PRO A 33 8.11 -6.77 -8.36
CA PRO A 33 8.81 -6.05 -7.29
C PRO A 33 7.92 -5.59 -6.12
N TRP A 34 6.62 -5.91 -6.09
CA TRP A 34 5.66 -5.49 -5.06
C TRP A 34 5.43 -6.53 -3.97
N TRP A 35 5.62 -6.13 -2.71
CA TRP A 35 5.42 -7.00 -1.55
C TRP A 35 4.37 -6.39 -0.62
N ILE A 36 3.29 -7.13 -0.37
CA ILE A 36 2.27 -6.74 0.60
C ILE A 36 2.85 -6.85 2.01
N PHE A 37 2.74 -5.76 2.77
CA PHE A 37 3.24 -5.69 4.14
C PHE A 37 2.43 -6.55 5.10
N ASP A 38 3.10 -7.02 6.14
CA ASP A 38 2.46 -7.53 7.34
C ASP A 38 3.27 -7.22 8.61
N GLY A 39 2.67 -7.53 9.76
CA GLY A 39 3.38 -7.59 11.03
C GLY A 39 3.93 -6.25 11.51
N SER A 40 5.13 -6.32 12.07
CA SER A 40 5.84 -5.15 12.59
C SER A 40 6.30 -4.19 11.49
N LEU A 41 6.56 -4.70 10.29
CA LEU A 41 6.98 -3.88 9.14
C LEU A 41 5.84 -2.99 8.67
N LEU A 42 4.62 -3.54 8.57
CA LEU A 42 3.42 -2.78 8.25
C LEU A 42 3.21 -1.62 9.24
N ARG A 43 3.23 -1.93 10.54
CA ARG A 43 3.00 -0.95 11.61
C ARG A 43 4.07 0.14 11.61
N ARG A 44 5.35 -0.23 11.49
CA ARG A 44 6.45 0.73 11.40
C ARG A 44 6.30 1.64 10.19
N ARG A 45 5.89 1.10 9.04
CA ARG A 45 5.68 1.91 7.83
C ARG A 45 4.48 2.85 8.00
N ALA A 46 3.38 2.37 8.57
CA ALA A 46 2.19 3.18 8.83
C ALA A 46 2.49 4.36 9.77
N THR A 47 3.22 4.12 10.86
CA THR A 47 3.68 5.19 11.77
C THR A 47 4.58 6.18 11.03
N GLY A 48 5.60 5.71 10.32
CA GLY A 48 6.53 6.60 9.62
C GLY A 48 5.86 7.46 8.55
N LEU A 49 4.93 6.88 7.78
CA LEU A 49 4.18 7.63 6.78
C LEU A 49 3.26 8.68 7.41
N SER A 50 2.61 8.35 8.54
CA SER A 50 1.77 9.30 9.27
C SER A 50 2.56 10.47 9.84
N GLU A 51 3.81 10.24 10.25
CA GLU A 51 4.72 11.30 10.72
C GLU A 51 5.22 12.19 9.57
N ARG A 52 5.51 11.60 8.40
CA ARG A 52 6.04 12.33 7.23
C ARG A 52 4.95 13.08 6.46
N TYR A 53 3.77 12.50 6.34
CA TYR A 53 2.65 13.02 5.56
C TYR A 53 1.38 13.14 6.42
N PRO A 54 1.40 13.95 7.50
CA PRO A 54 0.33 14.02 8.49
C PRO A 54 -1.01 14.54 7.92
N GLU A 55 -0.96 15.31 6.83
CA GLU A 55 -2.14 15.82 6.14
C GLU A 55 -2.85 14.75 5.32
N ARG A 56 -2.11 13.75 4.79
CA ARG A 56 -2.68 12.70 3.91
C ARG A 56 -3.15 11.46 4.64
N ARG A 57 -2.52 11.16 5.79
CA ARG A 57 -2.78 9.97 6.63
C ARG A 57 -2.92 8.65 5.82
N PRO A 58 -1.96 8.35 4.91
CA PRO A 58 -2.08 7.20 4.03
C PRO A 58 -1.95 5.90 4.83
N VAL A 59 -2.77 4.89 4.48
CA VAL A 59 -2.68 3.56 5.10
C VAL A 59 -1.89 2.63 4.17
N PRO A 60 -0.62 2.31 4.47
CA PRO A 60 0.18 1.48 3.57
C PRO A 60 -0.34 0.04 3.52
N PHE A 61 -0.19 -0.60 2.37
CA PHE A 61 -0.46 -2.03 2.24
C PHE A 61 0.59 -2.79 1.43
N ALA A 62 1.35 -2.14 0.54
CA ALA A 62 2.47 -2.79 -0.17
C ALA A 62 3.66 -1.86 -0.35
N ARG A 63 4.87 -2.44 -0.44
CA ARG A 63 6.09 -1.74 -0.86
C ARG A 63 6.59 -2.28 -2.18
N ARG A 64 7.30 -1.44 -2.91
CA ARG A 64 8.22 -1.90 -3.95
C ARG A 64 9.58 -2.23 -3.31
N GLU A 65 10.29 -3.20 -3.85
CA GLU A 65 11.61 -3.61 -3.34
C GLU A 65 12.78 -2.85 -3.96
N ASP A 66 12.60 -2.37 -5.18
CA ASP A 66 13.65 -1.75 -6.01
C ASP A 66 13.73 -0.22 -5.81
N ASN A 67 12.79 0.36 -5.08
CA ASN A 67 12.75 1.76 -4.69
C ASN A 67 11.94 1.97 -3.41
N ASP A 68 11.82 3.23 -2.98
CA ASP A 68 11.05 3.61 -1.78
C ASP A 68 9.54 3.79 -2.04
N ASP A 69 8.99 3.28 -3.15
CA ASP A 69 7.56 3.41 -3.43
C ASP A 69 6.72 2.52 -2.52
N VAL A 70 5.61 3.08 -2.04
CA VAL A 70 4.66 2.45 -1.15
C VAL A 70 3.25 2.66 -1.70
N ALA A 71 2.53 1.56 -1.89
CA ALA A 71 1.11 1.59 -2.20
C ALA A 71 0.30 1.73 -0.90
N CYS A 72 -0.58 2.72 -0.89
CA CYS A 72 -1.38 3.11 0.25
C CYS A 72 -2.84 3.28 -0.15
N TRP A 73 -3.75 3.07 0.81
CA TRP A 73 -5.10 3.62 0.72
C TRP A 73 -5.04 5.12 1.01
N ASP A 74 -5.58 5.92 0.09
CA ASP A 74 -5.71 7.38 0.24
C ASP A 74 -7.18 7.71 0.45
N LEU A 75 -7.56 7.96 1.71
CA LEU A 75 -8.97 8.16 2.08
C LEU A 75 -9.48 9.56 1.76
N GLU A 76 -8.59 10.51 1.50
CA GLU A 76 -8.95 11.87 1.10
C GLU A 76 -8.96 12.04 -0.42
N GLY A 77 -8.02 11.40 -1.12
CA GLY A 77 -7.89 11.43 -2.58
C GLY A 77 -8.77 10.40 -3.31
N GLY A 78 -9.26 9.39 -2.60
CA GLY A 78 -10.03 8.28 -3.14
C GLY A 78 -9.13 7.17 -3.67
N ASP A 79 -9.34 5.97 -3.13
CA ASP A 79 -8.91 4.68 -3.66
C ASP A 79 -7.50 4.24 -3.27
N VAL A 80 -6.53 4.28 -4.19
CA VAL A 80 -5.15 3.82 -3.94
C VAL A 80 -4.14 4.80 -4.52
N ALA A 81 -3.15 5.17 -3.71
CA ALA A 81 -2.02 5.99 -4.11
C ALA A 81 -0.71 5.22 -3.98
N VAL A 82 0.14 5.30 -5.00
CA VAL A 82 1.56 4.97 -4.89
C VAL A 82 2.30 6.26 -4.58
N ILE A 83 2.97 6.27 -3.43
CA ILE A 83 3.78 7.38 -2.95
C ILE A 83 5.23 6.95 -2.85
N HIS A 84 6.16 7.85 -3.20
CA HIS A 84 7.57 7.66 -2.98
C HIS A 84 7.91 8.07 -1.55
N ASP A 85 8.09 7.08 -0.68
CA ASP A 85 8.41 7.31 0.71
C ASP A 85 9.74 8.09 0.82
N PHE A 86 9.84 8.97 1.81
CA PHE A 86 10.95 9.92 2.03
C PHE A 86 11.08 11.08 1.02
N ALA A 87 10.21 11.20 0.02
CA ALA A 87 10.10 12.45 -0.73
C ALA A 87 9.62 13.60 0.18
N SER A 88 10.00 14.84 -0.15
CA SER A 88 9.47 16.02 0.54
C SER A 88 7.94 16.09 0.40
N PRO A 89 7.19 16.54 1.44
CA PRO A 89 5.74 16.69 1.35
C PRO A 89 5.31 17.52 0.14
N GLY A 90 4.31 17.02 -0.60
CA GLY A 90 3.82 17.58 -1.86
C GLY A 90 4.49 17.01 -3.12
N TRP A 91 5.53 16.18 -2.98
CA TRP A 91 6.28 15.57 -4.09
C TRP A 91 6.26 14.04 -4.08
N GLU A 92 5.65 13.44 -3.05
CA GLU A 92 5.62 12.00 -2.86
C GLU A 92 4.66 11.30 -3.81
N GLN A 93 3.63 11.97 -4.32
CA GLN A 93 2.64 11.34 -5.20
C GLN A 93 3.25 10.88 -6.54
N ARG A 94 3.18 9.57 -6.82
CA ARG A 94 3.68 9.00 -8.09
C ARG A 94 2.57 8.53 -9.02
N ARG A 95 1.57 7.84 -8.48
CA ARG A 95 0.48 7.26 -9.28
C ARG A 95 -0.77 7.05 -8.43
N THR A 96 -1.94 7.19 -9.03
CA THR A 96 -3.23 6.89 -8.41
C THR A 96 -3.93 5.77 -9.17
N PHE A 97 -4.72 4.98 -8.47
CA PHE A 97 -5.55 3.93 -9.03
C PHE A 97 -6.96 4.04 -8.45
N PRO A 98 -8.00 3.77 -9.23
CA PRO A 98 -9.40 3.89 -8.80
C PRO A 98 -9.86 2.79 -7.82
N ASP A 99 -9.07 1.73 -7.61
CA ASP A 99 -9.32 0.73 -6.58
C ASP A 99 -8.09 -0.18 -6.43
N PHE A 100 -8.20 -1.12 -5.49
CA PHE A 100 -7.21 -2.18 -5.29
C PHE A 100 -7.00 -3.05 -6.53
N ASN A 101 -8.06 -3.36 -7.28
CA ASN A 101 -7.96 -4.25 -8.42
C ASN A 101 -7.19 -3.60 -9.57
N ALA A 102 -7.33 -2.30 -9.77
CA ALA A 102 -6.57 -1.52 -10.73
C ALA A 102 -5.09 -1.47 -10.34
N TRP A 103 -4.79 -1.26 -9.05
CA TRP A 103 -3.42 -1.39 -8.55
C TRP A 103 -2.87 -2.81 -8.72
N LEU A 104 -3.65 -3.84 -8.38
CA LEU A 104 -3.23 -5.24 -8.47
C LEU A 104 -2.94 -5.65 -9.91
N ARG A 105 -3.75 -5.20 -10.88
CA ARG A 105 -3.47 -5.41 -12.31
C ARG A 105 -2.11 -4.82 -12.68
N GLN A 106 -1.85 -3.57 -12.27
CA GLN A 106 -0.54 -2.97 -12.52
C GLN A 106 0.59 -3.74 -11.83
N ALA A 107 0.41 -4.17 -10.57
CA ALA A 107 1.44 -4.93 -9.87
C ALA A 107 1.76 -6.26 -10.57
N VAL A 108 0.79 -6.87 -11.25
CA VAL A 108 1.00 -8.05 -12.11
C VAL A 108 1.75 -7.70 -13.39
N GLU A 109 1.42 -6.57 -14.04
CA GLU A 109 2.21 -6.08 -15.19
C GLU A 109 3.66 -5.82 -14.78
N ASP A 110 3.88 -5.12 -13.66
CA ASP A 110 5.21 -4.85 -13.12
C ASP A 110 5.98 -6.16 -12.81
N LEU A 111 5.28 -7.20 -12.36
CA LEU A 111 5.87 -8.52 -12.13
C LEU A 111 6.33 -9.20 -13.42
N ILE A 112 5.52 -9.12 -14.47
CA ILE A 112 5.86 -9.67 -15.78
C ILE A 112 7.07 -8.95 -16.37
N GLU A 113 7.11 -7.62 -16.24
CA GLU A 113 8.21 -6.78 -16.74
C GLU A 113 9.50 -6.96 -15.94
N HIS A 114 9.43 -7.10 -14.61
CA HIS A 114 10.61 -7.22 -13.74
C HIS A 114 11.33 -8.57 -13.90
N GLY A 115 10.58 -9.65 -14.13
CA GLY A 115 11.13 -11.00 -14.35
C GLY A 115 11.57 -11.28 -15.79
N GLY A 116 11.40 -10.31 -16.71
CA GLY A 116 11.72 -10.43 -18.14
C GLY A 116 13.15 -10.06 -18.52
#